data_AF-T0JL66-F1
#
_entry.id   AF-T0JL66-F1
#
_cell.length_a   1.000
_cell.length_b   1.000
_cell.length_c   1.000
_cell.angle_alpha   90.00
_cell.angle_beta   90.00
_cell.angle_gamma   90.00
#
_symmetry.space_group_name_H-M   'P 1'
#
loop_
_entity.id
_entity.type
_entity.pdbx_description
1 polymer ?
#
loop_
_entity_poly.entity_id
_entity_poly.type
_entity_poly.pdbx_seq_one_letter_code
_entity_poly.pdbx_strand_id
1 'polypeptide(L)'
;MCRDVKHIVLIHTPHPQLTSFSNAIQLNGSTTREAIADAPYRTMSAFDENEASLLASAMTPDVALTINGNDESGFENVQAHSLNTVDPMDTIHFVTNIRIDVADNDAAIATLTANTLAQHYLRGNALRSSEGRLL
;
A
#
# COMPACT_ATOMS: atom_id res chain seq x y z
N MET A 1 5.91 12.96 -18.33
CA MET A 1 5.48 13.13 -16.93
C MET A 1 4.03 12.66 -16.86
N CYS A 2 3.77 11.42 -16.45
CA CYS A 2 2.40 10.93 -16.25
C CYS A 2 2.02 11.24 -14.80
N ARG A 3 0.95 12.01 -14.59
CA ARG A 3 0.43 12.37 -13.27
C ARG A 3 -0.84 11.55 -13.07
N ASP A 4 -0.69 10.32 -12.58
CA ASP A 4 -1.84 9.47 -12.34
C ASP A 4 -2.28 9.63 -10.88
N VAL A 5 -3.45 10.26 -10.68
CA VAL A 5 -4.14 10.24 -9.40
C VAL A 5 -4.89 8.91 -9.33
N LYS A 6 -4.42 7.99 -8.48
CA LYS A 6 -5.07 6.68 -8.29
C LYS A 6 -5.87 6.71 -6.98
N HIS A 7 -7.16 6.41 -7.06
CA HIS A 7 -7.98 6.11 -5.90
C HIS A 7 -7.75 4.64 -5.55
N ILE A 8 -6.86 4.36 -4.60
CA ILE A 8 -6.69 3.00 -4.07
C ILE A 8 -7.76 2.81 -3.00
N VAL A 9 -8.73 1.94 -3.29
CA VAL A 9 -9.68 1.43 -2.30
C VAL A 9 -9.16 0.08 -1.84
N LEU A 10 -8.49 0.04 -0.69
CA LEU A 10 -8.18 -1.22 0.00
C LEU A 10 -9.47 -1.68 0.69
N ILE A 11 -10.22 -2.57 0.03
CA ILE A 11 -11.36 -3.26 0.65
C ILE A 11 -10.80 -4.54 1.28
N HIS A 12 -10.69 -4.57 2.60
CA HIS A 12 -10.56 -5.83 3.33
C HIS A 12 -11.97 -6.44 3.46
N THR A 13 -12.23 -7.58 2.80
CA THR A 13 -13.47 -8.36 2.93
C THR A 13 -13.21 -9.62 3.75
N PRO A 14 -14.11 -10.01 4.69
CA PRO A 14 -13.94 -11.24 5.46
C PRO A 14 -14.52 -12.45 4.73
N HIS A 15 -13.79 -13.56 4.73
CA HIS A 15 -14.40 -14.89 4.79
C HIS A 15 -14.54 -15.28 6.28
N PRO A 16 -15.70 -15.81 6.74
CA PRO A 16 -15.82 -16.30 8.11
C PRO A 16 -14.90 -17.50 8.28
N GLN A 17 -14.27 -17.65 9.46
CA GLN A 17 -13.16 -18.56 9.74
C GLN A 17 -11.81 -17.93 9.41
N LEU A 18 -11.25 -17.14 10.32
CA LEU A 18 -9.81 -17.13 10.67
C LEU A 18 -9.62 -16.18 11.87
N THR A 19 -9.53 -16.79 13.05
CA THR A 19 -9.03 -16.16 14.26
C THR A 19 -7.53 -15.91 14.12
N SER A 20 -7.08 -14.69 14.41
CA SER A 20 -5.67 -14.24 14.51
C SER A 20 -5.08 -13.60 13.24
N PHE A 21 -4.91 -12.28 13.31
CA PHE A 21 -3.88 -11.57 12.57
C PHE A 21 -2.52 -12.09 13.04
N SER A 22 -1.81 -12.80 12.18
CA SER A 22 -0.44 -13.22 12.45
C SER A 22 0.53 -12.20 11.88
N ASN A 23 1.20 -11.48 12.78
CA ASN A 23 2.46 -10.75 12.61
C ASN A 23 2.51 -9.62 11.57
N ALA A 24 1.54 -8.68 11.60
CA ALA A 24 1.91 -7.29 11.29
C ALA A 24 2.83 -6.78 12.41
N ILE A 25 3.91 -6.08 12.08
CA ILE A 25 4.79 -5.44 13.07
C ILE A 25 3.97 -4.36 13.79
N GLN A 26 3.27 -4.73 14.86
CA GLN A 26 2.58 -3.77 15.70
C GLN A 26 3.65 -3.06 16.53
N LEU A 27 3.88 -1.78 16.25
CA LEU A 27 4.75 -0.95 17.08
C LEU A 27 4.19 -0.90 18.50
N ASN A 28 5.04 -1.11 19.50
CA ASN A 28 4.63 -1.05 20.90
C ASN A 28 4.00 0.31 21.21
N GLY A 29 2.74 0.31 21.64
CA GLY A 29 1.99 1.52 21.99
C GLY A 29 1.14 2.12 20.87
N SER A 30 1.07 1.51 19.67
CA SER A 30 0.13 1.94 18.65
C SER A 30 -1.30 1.51 18.98
N THR A 31 -2.24 2.42 18.74
CA THR A 31 -3.68 2.14 18.75
C THR A 31 -4.07 1.30 17.53
N THR A 32 -5.23 0.63 17.59
CA THR A 32 -5.80 -0.09 16.45
C THR A 32 -5.90 0.78 15.19
N ARG A 33 -6.33 2.05 15.34
CA ARG A 33 -6.42 2.99 14.21
C ARG A 33 -5.06 3.33 13.61
N GLU A 34 -4.03 3.49 14.43
CA GLU A 34 -2.67 3.74 13.95
C GLU A 34 -2.10 2.52 13.21
N ALA A 35 -2.33 1.31 13.74
CA ALA A 35 -1.93 0.08 13.05
C ALA A 35 -2.62 -0.10 11.69
N ILE A 36 -3.91 0.25 11.59
CA ILE A 36 -4.65 0.25 10.31
C ILE A 36 -4.09 1.30 9.35
N ALA A 37 -3.82 2.52 9.84
CA ALA A 37 -3.25 3.60 9.02
C ALA A 37 -1.84 3.29 8.52
N ASP A 38 -1.07 2.49 9.26
CA ASP A 38 0.30 2.10 8.94
C ASP A 38 0.40 1.12 7.75
N ALA A 39 -0.62 0.28 7.53
CA ALA A 39 -0.65 -0.68 6.41
C ALA A 39 -0.50 -0.03 5.01
N PRO A 40 -1.27 1.01 4.62
CA PRO A 40 -1.07 1.68 3.35
C PRO A 40 0.27 2.42 3.26
N TYR A 41 0.82 2.94 4.36
CA TYR A 41 2.16 3.52 4.36
C TYR A 41 3.23 2.48 4.01
N ARG A 42 3.22 1.33 4.69
CA ARG A 42 4.14 0.22 4.38
C ARG A 42 3.96 -0.32 2.98
N THR A 43 2.72 -0.40 2.49
CA THR A 43 2.44 -0.83 1.10
C THR A 43 3.09 0.13 0.09
N MET A 44 2.93 1.44 0.27
CA MET A 44 3.51 2.44 -0.62
C MET A 44 5.06 2.44 -0.55
N SER A 45 5.62 2.36 0.66
CA SER A 45 7.08 2.25 0.84
C SER A 45 7.64 0.98 0.20
N ALA A 46 6.93 -0.14 0.29
CA ALA A 46 7.33 -1.37 -0.38
C ALA A 46 7.36 -1.24 -1.91
N PHE A 47 6.46 -0.45 -2.49
CA PHE A 47 6.51 -0.13 -3.92
C PHE A 47 7.70 0.77 -4.26
N ASP A 48 7.95 1.79 -3.46
CA ASP A 48 9.04 2.76 -3.69
C ASP A 48 10.43 2.15 -3.54
N GLU A 49 10.59 1.20 -2.63
CA GLU A 49 11.87 0.53 -2.35
C GLU A 49 11.99 -0.82 -3.07
N ASN A 50 10.94 -1.26 -3.77
CA ASN A 50 10.80 -2.59 -4.35
C ASN A 50 11.12 -3.72 -3.33
N GLU A 51 10.52 -3.65 -2.14
CA GLU A 51 10.86 -4.50 -0.99
C GLU A 51 9.71 -5.48 -0.64
N ALA A 52 9.90 -6.75 -1.00
CA ALA A 52 8.85 -7.77 -0.88
C ALA A 52 8.49 -8.11 0.57
N SER A 53 9.45 -8.07 1.51
CA SER A 53 9.19 -8.38 2.91
C SER A 53 8.35 -7.30 3.58
N LEU A 54 8.56 -6.04 3.20
CA LEU A 54 7.76 -4.90 3.64
C LEU A 54 6.34 -5.00 3.09
N LEU A 55 6.18 -5.40 1.83
CA LEU A 55 4.85 -5.64 1.25
C LEU A 55 4.11 -6.77 1.99
N ALA A 56 4.81 -7.88 2.26
CA ALA A 56 4.27 -9.02 3.01
C ALA A 56 3.80 -8.64 4.41
N SER A 57 4.49 -7.69 5.05
CA SER A 57 4.08 -7.22 6.37
C SER A 57 2.72 -6.50 6.34
N ALA A 58 2.37 -5.86 5.21
CA ALA A 58 1.23 -4.95 5.10
C ALA A 58 -0.06 -5.61 4.59
N MET A 59 0.02 -6.83 4.07
CA MET A 59 -1.08 -7.51 3.39
C MET A 59 -1.41 -8.84 4.05
N THR A 60 -2.68 -9.23 3.97
CA THR A 60 -3.12 -10.57 4.31
C THR A 60 -2.89 -11.52 3.12
N PRO A 61 -2.76 -12.85 3.33
CA PRO A 61 -2.56 -13.81 2.25
C PRO A 61 -3.64 -13.79 1.16
N ASP A 62 -4.86 -13.40 1.52
CA ASP A 62 -6.06 -13.34 0.69
C ASP A 62 -6.34 -11.95 0.09
N VAL A 63 -5.33 -11.05 0.08
CA VAL A 63 -5.46 -9.71 -0.49
C VAL A 63 -6.01 -9.72 -1.92
N ALA A 64 -6.92 -8.79 -2.20
CA ALA A 64 -7.40 -8.50 -3.55
C ALA A 64 -7.07 -7.05 -3.91
N LEU A 65 -6.61 -6.84 -5.14
CA LEU A 65 -6.21 -5.54 -5.66
C LEU A 65 -6.90 -5.27 -6.99
N THR A 66 -7.65 -4.18 -7.06
CA THR A 66 -8.25 -3.68 -8.31
C THR A 66 -7.62 -2.35 -8.68
N ILE A 67 -6.96 -2.27 -9.83
CA ILE A 67 -6.41 -1.02 -10.38
C ILE A 67 -6.88 -0.88 -11.82
N ASN A 68 -7.63 0.19 -12.12
CA ASN A 68 -8.12 0.50 -13.47
C ASN A 68 -8.88 -0.66 -14.15
N GLY A 69 -9.58 -1.48 -13.37
CA GLY A 69 -10.32 -2.65 -13.85
C GLY A 69 -9.46 -3.90 -14.07
N ASN A 70 -8.18 -3.87 -13.71
CA ASN A 70 -7.35 -5.07 -13.58
C ASN A 70 -7.46 -5.58 -12.14
N ASP A 71 -7.91 -6.82 -12.01
CA ASP A 71 -8.11 -7.47 -10.72
C ASP A 71 -7.03 -8.53 -10.51
N GLU A 72 -6.34 -8.44 -9.37
CA GLU A 72 -5.39 -9.43 -8.88
C GLU A 72 -5.89 -9.96 -7.53
N SER A 73 -5.70 -11.26 -7.26
CA SER A 73 -6.16 -11.88 -6.02
C SER A 73 -5.14 -12.87 -5.50
N GLY A 74 -4.96 -12.87 -4.17
CA GLY A 74 -3.94 -13.61 -3.47
C GLY A 74 -2.61 -12.85 -3.43
N PHE A 75 -1.91 -12.96 -2.31
CA PHE A 75 -0.68 -12.22 -2.05
C PHE A 75 0.40 -12.42 -3.11
N GLU A 76 0.62 -13.65 -3.57
CA GLU A 76 1.64 -13.94 -4.59
C GLU A 76 1.39 -13.19 -5.91
N ASN A 77 0.14 -13.16 -6.38
CA ASN A 77 -0.24 -12.46 -7.61
C ASN A 77 -0.15 -10.95 -7.43
N VAL A 78 -0.67 -10.42 -6.31
CA VAL A 78 -0.60 -8.98 -6.00
C VAL A 78 0.85 -8.50 -5.87
N GLN A 79 1.70 -9.27 -5.19
CA GLN A 79 3.12 -8.98 -5.07
C GLN A 79 3.79 -8.98 -6.45
N ALA A 80 3.62 -10.06 -7.23
CA ALA A 80 4.23 -10.18 -8.55
C ALA A 80 3.76 -9.05 -9.48
N HIS A 81 2.46 -8.75 -9.51
CA HIS A 81 1.91 -7.66 -10.30
C HIS A 81 2.50 -6.31 -9.89
N SER A 82 2.43 -5.98 -8.60
CA SER A 82 2.78 -4.65 -8.10
C SER A 82 4.28 -4.39 -8.19
N LEU A 83 5.11 -5.31 -7.69
CA LEU A 83 6.56 -5.13 -7.64
C LEU A 83 7.20 -5.19 -9.02
N ASN A 84 6.76 -6.08 -9.92
CA ASN A 84 7.27 -6.09 -11.29
C ASN A 84 6.89 -4.84 -12.08
N THR A 85 5.75 -4.21 -11.74
CA THR A 85 5.33 -2.95 -12.39
C THR A 85 6.24 -1.79 -12.00
N VAL A 86 6.68 -1.71 -10.73
CA VAL A 86 7.48 -0.59 -10.21
C VAL A 86 8.99 -0.82 -10.26
N ASP A 87 9.49 -2.06 -10.28
CA ASP A 87 10.92 -2.40 -10.39
C ASP A 87 11.70 -1.65 -11.50
N PRO A 88 11.15 -1.42 -12.71
CA PRO A 88 11.87 -0.68 -13.75
C PRO A 88 11.84 0.86 -13.56
N MET A 89 11.29 1.36 -12.46
CA MET A 89 11.01 2.77 -12.22
C MET A 89 11.65 3.28 -10.94
N ASP A 90 11.89 4.58 -10.86
CA ASP A 90 12.00 5.24 -9.54
C ASP A 90 10.60 5.75 -9.20
N THR A 91 10.06 5.36 -8.06
CA THR A 91 8.72 5.79 -7.65
C THR A 91 8.74 6.49 -6.30
N ILE A 92 7.77 7.40 -6.12
CA ILE A 92 7.40 7.91 -4.80
C ILE A 92 5.88 7.96 -4.70
N HIS A 93 5.34 7.40 -3.62
CA HIS A 93 3.91 7.37 -3.35
C HIS A 93 3.58 8.11 -2.05
N PHE A 94 2.68 9.08 -2.12
CA PHE A 94 2.16 9.80 -0.95
C PHE A 94 0.76 9.29 -0.61
N VAL A 95 0.52 8.95 0.66
CA VAL A 95 -0.81 8.62 1.20
C VAL A 95 -1.29 9.76 2.09
N THR A 96 -2.47 10.30 1.79
CA THR A 96 -3.08 11.40 2.55
C THR A 96 -4.58 11.17 2.78
N ASN A 97 -5.18 11.98 3.65
CA ASN A 97 -6.62 11.98 3.92
C ASN A 97 -7.17 10.60 4.33
N ILE A 98 -6.39 9.84 5.10
CA ILE A 98 -6.81 8.55 5.64
C ILE A 98 -8.05 8.73 6.51
N ARG A 99 -9.12 7.98 6.21
CA ARG A 99 -10.32 7.85 7.04
C ARG A 99 -10.53 6.37 7.30
N ILE A 100 -10.61 6.04 8.57
CA ILE A 100 -10.78 4.67 9.04
C ILE A 100 -12.13 4.56 9.70
N ASP A 101 -12.86 3.51 9.34
CA ASP A 101 -14.05 3.03 10.03
C ASP A 101 -13.78 1.62 10.55
N VAL A 102 -13.87 1.46 11.86
CA VAL A 102 -13.64 0.19 12.55
C VAL A 102 -15.01 -0.27 13.03
N ALA A 103 -15.44 -1.46 12.64
CA ALA A 103 -16.72 -1.98 13.13
C ALA A 103 -16.69 -2.13 14.67
N ASP A 104 -17.84 -1.94 15.32
CA ASP A 104 -17.96 -1.93 16.77
C ASP A 104 -17.37 -3.20 17.43
N ASN A 105 -16.79 -3.04 18.63
CA ASN A 105 -16.18 -4.08 19.48
C ASN A 105 -14.88 -4.73 18.97
N ASP A 106 -13.84 -3.93 18.67
CA ASP A 106 -12.50 -4.45 18.28
C ASP A 106 -12.57 -5.46 17.12
N ALA A 107 -13.45 -5.19 16.15
CA ALA A 107 -13.72 -6.12 15.07
C ALA A 107 -12.46 -6.36 14.23
N ALA A 108 -12.28 -7.61 13.80
CA ALA A 108 -11.22 -8.06 12.91
C ALA A 108 -11.28 -7.43 11.49
N ILE A 109 -12.11 -6.41 11.28
CA ILE A 109 -12.37 -5.81 9.98
C ILE A 109 -12.48 -4.31 10.18
N ALA A 110 -11.74 -3.58 9.35
CA ALA A 110 -11.87 -2.14 9.21
C ALA A 110 -11.99 -1.80 7.73
N THR A 111 -12.64 -0.68 7.44
CA THR A 111 -12.58 -0.06 6.13
C THR A 111 -11.75 1.22 6.20
N LEU A 112 -10.90 1.42 5.18
CA LEU A 112 -10.06 2.59 5.06
C LEU A 112 -10.26 3.22 3.70
N THR A 113 -10.35 4.55 3.67
CA THR A 113 -10.25 5.34 2.44
C THR A 113 -9.08 6.31 2.57
N ALA A 114 -8.37 6.54 1.46
CA ALA A 114 -7.27 7.49 1.40
C ALA A 114 -7.14 8.05 -0.02
N ASN A 115 -6.40 9.16 -0.13
CA ASN A 115 -5.91 9.66 -1.40
C ASN A 115 -4.46 9.22 -1.59
N THR A 116 -4.11 8.79 -2.81
CA THR A 116 -2.73 8.47 -3.15
C THR A 116 -2.24 9.29 -4.33
N LEU A 117 -1.02 9.82 -4.23
CA LEU A 117 -0.31 10.46 -5.34
C LEU A 117 0.93 9.63 -5.63
N ALA A 118 0.99 9.04 -6.83
CA ALA A 118 2.16 8.35 -7.32
C ALA A 118 2.93 9.26 -8.29
N GLN A 119 4.24 9.34 -8.12
CA GLN A 119 5.13 9.89 -9.13
C GLN A 119 6.05 8.80 -9.60
N HIS A 120 6.01 8.53 -10.90
CA HIS A 120 6.83 7.50 -11.52
C HIS A 120 7.81 8.14 -12.50
N TYR A 121 9.08 7.78 -12.35
CA TYR A 121 10.16 8.18 -13.22
C TYR A 121 10.79 6.93 -13.85
N LEU A 122 11.31 7.06 -15.07
CA LEU A 122 12.23 6.05 -15.57
C LEU A 122 13.42 5.95 -14.60
N ARG A 123 13.88 4.73 -14.32
CA ARG A 123 14.98 4.49 -13.38
C ARG A 123 16.18 5.42 -13.58
N GLY A 124 16.68 5.98 -12.49
CA GLY A 124 17.78 6.95 -12.45
C GLY A 124 17.41 8.38 -12.88
N ASN A 125 16.13 8.67 -13.16
CA ASN A 125 15.68 10.00 -13.59
C ASN A 125 14.90 10.78 -12.54
N ALA A 126 14.62 10.22 -11.36
CA ALA A 126 13.93 10.96 -10.30
C ALA A 126 14.66 12.24 -9.87
N LEU A 127 16.00 12.24 -9.92
CA LEU A 127 16.85 13.38 -9.53
C LEU A 127 17.31 14.24 -10.70
N ARG A 128 16.79 14.01 -11.92
CA ARG A 128 17.19 14.83 -13.08
C ARG A 128 16.60 16.23 -12.96
N SER A 129 17.45 17.18 -12.58
CA SER A 129 17.12 18.59 -12.59
C SER A 129 17.15 19.13 -14.04
N SER A 130 16.02 19.61 -14.57
CA SER A 130 16.06 20.45 -15.78
C SER A 130 16.60 21.86 -15.47
N GLU A 131 16.66 22.24 -14.19
CA GLU A 131 17.17 23.51 -13.70
C GLU A 131 18.02 23.23 -12.45
N GLY A 132 19.26 23.72 -12.43
CA GLY A 132 20.31 23.48 -11.42
C GLY A 132 19.89 22.82 -10.10
N ARG A 133 20.50 21.65 -9.83
CA ARG A 133 20.43 20.86 -8.60
C ARG A 133 20.18 21.73 -7.35
N LEU A 134 19.08 21.46 -6.64
CA LEU A 134 18.75 22.11 -5.36
C LEU A 134 19.61 21.63 -4.18
N LEU A 135 20.61 20.76 -4.40
CA LEU A 135 21.55 20.25 -3.41
C LEU A 135 22.98 20.18 -3.95
#